data_AF-A0A6J8AFA7-F1
#
_entry.id   AF-A0A6J8AFA7-F1
#
_cell.length_a   1.000
_cell.length_b   1.000
_cell.length_c   1.000
_cell.angle_alpha   90.00
_cell.angle_beta   90.00
_cell.angle_gamma   90.00
#
_symmetry.space_group_name_H-M   'P 1'
#
loop_
_entity.id
_entity.type
_entity.pdbx_description
1 polymer ?
#
loop_
_entity_poly.entity_id
_entity_poly.type
_entity_poly.pdbx_seq_one_letter_code
_entity_poly.pdbx_strand_id
1 'polypeptide(L)'
;MKRKPKLIATKTKVFAYGSHQNLEFVGKFDTVIETRDKLTNATIYVSKGTSGNLLCYDTSLELQILPQISRLSTGNKHELLCEKYKDIFHGLGKLKDTQVKIHVNNTVKPIVQPHRRIPFHVRKQVEAELERLERLDIIARVHGPTPWVSPIVIAPKPKSPGEIRICVDMRLPNQAIQRERHNSNYR
;
A
#
# COMPACT_ATOMS: atom_id res chain seq x y z
N MET A 1 14.58 -58.38 -12.69
CA MET A 1 13.10 -58.38 -12.51
C MET A 1 12.73 -57.37 -11.43
N LYS A 2 11.93 -56.34 -11.74
CA LYS A 2 11.45 -55.40 -10.72
C LYS A 2 10.39 -56.10 -9.86
N ARG A 3 10.53 -56.10 -8.54
CA ARG A 3 9.57 -56.71 -7.60
C ARG A 3 8.20 -56.06 -7.80
N LYS A 4 7.15 -56.87 -7.96
CA LYS A 4 5.77 -56.36 -8.01
C LYS A 4 5.39 -55.83 -6.61
N PRO A 5 4.78 -54.64 -6.51
CA PRO A 5 4.35 -54.10 -5.22
C PRO A 5 3.25 -54.98 -4.61
N LYS A 6 3.29 -55.15 -3.29
CA LYS A 6 2.24 -55.87 -2.55
C LYS A 6 1.03 -54.94 -2.40
N LEU A 7 -0.08 -55.29 -3.02
CA LEU A 7 -1.31 -54.49 -2.96
C LEU A 7 -2.10 -54.80 -1.70
N ILE A 8 -2.66 -53.75 -1.11
CA ILE A 8 -3.57 -53.81 0.03
C ILE A 8 -4.99 -53.54 -0.49
N ALA A 9 -5.98 -54.27 0.03
CA ALA A 9 -7.37 -54.07 -0.34
C ALA A 9 -7.84 -52.64 -0.01
N THR A 10 -8.69 -52.07 -0.86
CA THR A 10 -9.24 -50.73 -0.66
C THR A 10 -10.77 -50.75 -0.74
N LYS A 11 -11.42 -49.96 0.11
CA LYS A 11 -12.88 -49.72 0.09
C LYS A 11 -13.24 -48.37 -0.55
N THR A 12 -12.25 -47.62 -1.01
CA THR A 12 -12.45 -46.31 -1.64
C THR A 12 -13.23 -46.48 -2.95
N LYS A 13 -14.25 -45.63 -3.14
CA LYS A 13 -15.01 -45.53 -4.39
C LYS A 13 -14.60 -44.26 -5.12
N VAL A 14 -14.28 -44.37 -6.40
CA VAL A 14 -13.90 -43.23 -7.26
C VAL A 14 -14.75 -43.30 -8.52
N PHE A 15 -15.32 -42.16 -8.89
CA PHE A 15 -16.20 -42.03 -10.05
C PHE A 15 -15.56 -41.07 -11.05
N ALA A 16 -15.63 -41.41 -12.33
CA ALA A 16 -15.27 -40.47 -13.39
C ALA A 16 -16.27 -39.30 -13.43
N TYR A 17 -15.84 -38.15 -13.95
CA TYR A 17 -16.70 -36.98 -14.08
C TYR A 17 -17.95 -37.31 -14.91
N GLY A 18 -19.14 -37.11 -14.33
CA GLY A 18 -20.43 -37.42 -14.96
C GLY A 18 -20.79 -38.91 -14.99
N SER A 19 -19.99 -39.80 -14.39
CA SER A 19 -20.29 -41.24 -14.33
C SER A 19 -20.86 -41.64 -12.96
N HIS A 20 -21.88 -42.48 -12.97
CA HIS A 20 -22.41 -43.15 -11.78
C HIS A 20 -21.77 -44.52 -11.54
N GLN A 21 -20.88 -44.97 -12.44
CA GLN A 21 -20.18 -46.23 -12.31
C GLN A 21 -18.86 -46.03 -11.55
N ASN A 22 -18.68 -46.81 -10.49
CA ASN A 22 -17.46 -46.81 -9.69
C ASN A 22 -16.30 -47.49 -10.43
N LEU A 23 -15.09 -46.93 -10.32
CA LEU A 23 -13.87 -47.57 -10.79
C LEU A 23 -13.53 -48.82 -9.94
N GLU A 24 -13.28 -49.93 -10.62
CA GLU A 24 -12.88 -51.19 -9.98
C GLU A 24 -11.39 -51.18 -9.64
N PHE A 25 -11.07 -51.02 -8.36
CA PHE A 25 -9.71 -51.11 -7.86
C PHE A 25 -9.32 -52.54 -7.49
N VAL A 26 -8.14 -52.97 -7.95
CA VAL A 26 -7.44 -54.19 -7.54
C VAL A 26 -6.84 -54.04 -6.15
N GLY A 27 -6.45 -52.82 -5.78
CA GLY A 27 -5.91 -52.49 -4.47
C GLY A 27 -5.20 -51.14 -4.47
N LYS A 28 -4.48 -50.88 -3.39
CA LYS A 28 -3.64 -49.70 -3.23
C LYS A 28 -2.30 -50.05 -2.58
N PHE A 29 -1.32 -49.19 -2.74
CA PHE A 29 -0.04 -49.28 -2.04
C PHE A 29 0.56 -47.89 -1.87
N ASP A 30 1.36 -47.72 -0.82
CA ASP A 30 2.10 -46.47 -0.58
C ASP A 30 3.50 -46.57 -1.17
N THR A 31 3.95 -45.48 -1.80
CA THR A 31 5.27 -45.42 -2.41
C THR A 31 5.80 -44.00 -2.47
N VAL A 32 7.10 -43.87 -2.73
CA VAL A 32 7.73 -42.58 -3.05
C VAL A 32 7.65 -42.40 -4.55
N ILE A 33 7.11 -41.26 -4.98
CA ILE A 33 7.13 -40.81 -6.38
C ILE A 33 8.18 -39.72 -6.49
N GLU A 34 8.95 -39.76 -7.58
CA GLU A 34 10.07 -38.86 -7.82
C GLU A 34 9.96 -38.22 -9.20
N THR A 35 10.23 -36.92 -9.25
CA THR A 35 10.57 -36.16 -10.46
C THR A 35 12.07 -35.84 -10.43
N ARG A 36 12.60 -35.16 -11.45
CA ARG A 36 14.03 -34.78 -11.47
C ARG A 36 14.45 -33.96 -10.25
N ASP A 37 13.53 -33.20 -9.66
CA ASP A 37 13.84 -32.18 -8.65
C ASP A 37 13.18 -32.44 -7.28
N LYS A 38 12.20 -33.35 -7.19
CA LYS A 38 11.37 -33.54 -5.99
C LYS A 38 10.99 -35.00 -5.77
N LEU A 39 10.86 -35.37 -4.50
CA LEU A 39 10.30 -36.64 -4.04
C LEU A 39 9.11 -36.37 -3.12
N THR A 40 8.04 -37.16 -3.25
CA THR A 40 6.92 -37.16 -2.31
C THR A 40 6.38 -38.57 -2.07
N ASN A 41 5.79 -38.80 -0.90
CA ASN A 41 5.08 -40.04 -0.58
C ASN A 41 3.64 -39.94 -1.09
N ALA A 42 3.16 -40.95 -1.80
CA ALA A 42 1.79 -40.99 -2.29
C ALA A 42 1.22 -42.41 -2.26
N THR A 43 -0.08 -42.48 -2.00
CA THR A 43 -0.87 -43.71 -2.12
C THR A 43 -1.33 -43.90 -3.55
N ILE A 44 -0.86 -44.95 -4.20
CA ILE A 44 -1.27 -45.33 -5.56
C ILE A 44 -2.44 -46.31 -5.50
N TYR A 45 -3.51 -45.98 -6.21
CA TYR A 45 -4.65 -46.87 -6.42
C TYR A 45 -4.52 -47.56 -7.77
N VAL A 46 -4.65 -48.89 -7.80
CA VAL A 46 -4.49 -49.70 -9.00
C VAL A 46 -5.86 -50.20 -9.44
N SER A 47 -6.30 -49.86 -10.64
CA SER A 47 -7.52 -50.37 -11.27
C SER A 47 -7.20 -51.33 -12.42
N LYS A 48 -8.17 -52.16 -12.81
CA LYS A 48 -8.06 -52.96 -14.04
C LYS A 48 -8.43 -52.10 -15.25
N GLY A 49 -7.60 -52.10 -16.28
CA GLY A 49 -7.89 -51.39 -17.54
C GLY A 49 -6.64 -51.08 -18.35
N THR A 50 -6.83 -50.47 -19.51
CA THR A 50 -5.77 -50.00 -20.43
C THR A 50 -5.65 -48.47 -20.46
N SER A 51 -6.36 -47.78 -19.58
CA SER A 51 -6.32 -46.32 -19.47
C SER A 51 -4.96 -45.84 -18.95
N GLY A 52 -4.58 -44.62 -19.32
CA GLY A 52 -3.35 -43.99 -18.82
C GLY A 52 -3.38 -43.77 -17.30
N ASN A 53 -2.20 -43.49 -16.74
CA ASN A 53 -2.06 -43.18 -15.33
C ASN A 53 -2.51 -41.74 -15.05
N LEU A 54 -3.25 -41.55 -13.95
CA LEU A 54 -3.66 -40.23 -13.48
C LEU A 54 -2.90 -39.89 -12.21
N LEU A 55 -2.43 -38.64 -12.13
CA LEU A 55 -1.82 -38.09 -10.93
C LEU A 55 -2.81 -37.11 -10.29
N CYS A 56 -3.03 -37.22 -8.99
CA CYS A 56 -3.94 -36.29 -8.31
C CYS A 56 -3.30 -34.89 -8.22
N TYR A 57 -4.15 -33.88 -8.03
CA TYR A 57 -3.72 -32.50 -7.95
C TYR A 57 -2.71 -32.26 -6.83
N ASP A 58 -2.97 -32.80 -5.63
CA ASP A 58 -2.12 -32.59 -4.46
C ASP A 58 -0.71 -33.16 -4.67
N THR A 59 -0.60 -34.41 -5.14
CA THR A 59 0.69 -35.01 -5.48
C THR A 59 1.39 -34.28 -6.63
N SER A 60 0.64 -33.78 -7.62
CA SER A 60 1.21 -32.98 -8.72
C SER A 60 1.77 -31.64 -8.23
N LEU A 61 1.15 -31.04 -7.22
CA LEU A 61 1.60 -29.79 -6.58
C LEU A 61 2.87 -30.02 -5.75
N GLU A 62 2.91 -31.09 -4.96
CA GLU A 62 4.07 -31.47 -4.14
C GLU A 62 5.30 -31.82 -4.99
N LEU A 63 5.08 -32.51 -6.11
CA LEU A 63 6.11 -32.81 -7.10
C LEU A 63 6.52 -31.61 -7.96
N GLN A 64 5.84 -30.46 -7.81
CA GLN A 64 6.06 -29.24 -8.59
C GLN A 64 5.98 -29.44 -10.12
N ILE A 65 5.17 -30.40 -10.56
CA ILE A 65 4.97 -30.69 -11.99
C ILE A 65 3.99 -29.67 -12.59
N LEU A 66 3.03 -29.21 -11.79
CA LEU A 66 2.16 -28.12 -12.18
C LEU A 66 2.90 -26.80 -11.93
N PRO A 67 2.87 -25.84 -12.87
CA PRO A 67 3.36 -24.50 -12.59
C PRO A 67 2.62 -24.00 -11.35
N GLN A 68 3.34 -23.46 -10.37
CA GLN A 68 2.70 -22.72 -9.30
C GLN A 68 1.89 -21.61 -9.95
N ILE A 69 0.59 -21.84 -10.14
CA ILE A 69 -0.35 -20.76 -10.36
C ILE A 69 -0.27 -20.01 -9.06
N SER A 70 0.51 -18.93 -9.07
CA SER A 70 0.61 -17.98 -7.99
C SER A 70 -0.82 -17.78 -7.50
N ARG A 71 -1.14 -18.33 -6.33
CA ARG A 71 -2.33 -17.93 -5.58
C ARG A 71 -2.15 -16.43 -5.48
N LEU A 72 -2.86 -15.68 -6.32
CA LEU A 72 -3.07 -14.27 -6.09
C LEU A 72 -3.74 -14.30 -4.73
N SER A 73 -2.97 -13.94 -3.71
CA SER A 73 -3.50 -13.71 -2.40
C SER A 73 -4.76 -12.88 -2.62
N THR A 74 -5.88 -13.32 -2.06
CA THR A 74 -7.04 -12.48 -1.78
C THR A 74 -6.67 -11.42 -0.73
N GLY A 75 -5.44 -10.90 -0.78
CA GLY A 75 -5.00 -9.72 -0.08
C GLY A 75 -5.63 -8.53 -0.78
N ASN A 76 -6.10 -7.59 0.02
CA ASN A 76 -6.74 -6.37 -0.46
C ASN A 76 -5.79 -5.70 -1.48
N LYS A 77 -6.18 -5.63 -2.76
CA LYS A 77 -5.34 -5.04 -3.83
C LYS A 77 -4.86 -3.63 -3.46
N HIS A 78 -5.62 -2.94 -2.62
CA HIS A 78 -5.27 -1.64 -2.04
C HIS A 78 -4.02 -1.71 -1.15
N GLU A 79 -3.93 -2.69 -0.26
CA GLU A 79 -2.76 -2.86 0.62
C GLU A 79 -1.51 -3.16 -0.19
N LEU A 80 -1.61 -4.06 -1.17
CA LEU A 80 -0.49 -4.36 -2.08
C LEU A 80 -0.02 -3.11 -2.86
N LEU A 81 -0.95 -2.23 -3.24
CA LEU A 81 -0.64 -0.99 -3.95
C LEU A 81 0.03 0.04 -3.02
N CYS A 82 -0.53 0.23 -1.83
CA CYS A 82 0.06 1.09 -0.79
C CYS A 82 1.44 0.59 -0.37
N GLU A 83 1.64 -0.72 -0.33
CA GLU A 83 2.94 -1.31 -0.03
C GLU A 83 3.96 -1.16 -1.15
N LYS A 84 3.50 -1.29 -2.40
CA LYS A 84 4.37 -1.13 -3.57
C LYS A 84 4.83 0.31 -3.76
N TYR A 85 3.99 1.29 -3.43
CA TYR A 85 4.27 2.71 -3.59
C TYR A 85 4.21 3.47 -2.25
N LYS A 86 4.85 2.91 -1.21
CA LYS A 86 4.85 3.48 0.15
C LYS A 86 5.30 4.94 0.13
N ASP A 87 6.28 5.28 -0.69
CA ASP A 87 6.83 6.62 -0.86
C ASP A 87 5.80 7.65 -1.37
N ILE A 88 4.81 7.23 -2.16
CA ILE A 88 3.77 8.12 -2.71
C ILE A 88 2.62 8.31 -1.71
N PHE A 89 2.30 7.29 -0.92
CA PHE A 89 1.13 7.26 -0.04
C PHE A 89 1.42 7.66 1.42
N HIS A 90 2.65 8.08 1.76
CA HIS A 90 3.02 8.48 3.11
C HIS A 90 3.61 9.90 3.15
N GLY A 91 3.28 10.64 4.22
CA GLY A 91 3.77 11.99 4.45
C GLY A 91 3.04 13.07 3.63
N LEU A 92 3.56 14.30 3.68
CA LEU A 92 3.02 15.44 2.93
C LEU A 92 3.57 15.53 1.50
N GLY A 93 4.69 14.83 1.22
CA GLY A 93 5.47 15.01 0.00
C GLY A 93 6.24 16.34 -0.02
N LYS A 94 7.19 16.44 -0.95
CA LYS A 94 7.94 17.67 -1.24
C LYS A 94 8.21 17.68 -2.75
N LEU A 95 7.75 18.73 -3.45
CA LEU A 95 8.09 18.92 -4.84
C LEU A 95 9.59 19.26 -4.93
N LYS A 96 10.38 18.33 -5.46
CA LYS A 96 11.82 18.49 -5.59
C LYS A 96 12.15 19.37 -6.80
N ASP A 97 13.31 20.03 -6.73
CA ASP A 97 13.92 20.77 -7.85
C ASP A 97 13.05 21.89 -8.44
N THR A 98 12.05 22.35 -7.69
CA THR A 98 11.14 23.43 -8.10
C THR A 98 11.04 24.47 -6.98
N GLN A 99 11.34 25.72 -7.30
CA GLN A 99 11.11 26.85 -6.39
C GLN A 99 9.95 27.70 -6.91
N VAL A 100 8.92 27.88 -6.08
CA VAL A 100 7.79 28.75 -6.41
C VAL A 100 8.22 30.21 -6.27
N LYS A 101 8.02 30.99 -7.33
CA LYS A 101 8.24 32.43 -7.33
C LYS A 101 6.92 33.15 -7.07
N ILE A 102 6.87 34.01 -6.06
CA ILE A 102 5.72 34.88 -5.79
C ILE A 102 5.99 36.23 -6.46
N HIS A 103 5.13 36.62 -7.40
CA HIS A 103 5.20 37.92 -8.07
C HIS A 103 4.62 39.01 -7.16
N VAL A 104 5.44 40.02 -6.82
CA VAL A 104 5.09 41.09 -5.87
C VAL A 104 5.08 42.44 -6.59
N ASN A 105 4.02 43.21 -6.39
CA ASN A 105 3.94 44.60 -6.81
C ASN A 105 4.74 45.49 -5.83
N ASN A 106 5.91 45.94 -6.26
CA ASN A 106 6.83 46.74 -5.45
C ASN A 106 6.33 48.17 -5.14
N THR A 107 5.23 48.62 -5.74
CA THR A 107 4.62 49.91 -5.38
C THR A 107 3.82 49.84 -4.07
N VAL A 108 3.46 48.63 -3.62
CA VAL A 108 2.78 48.42 -2.34
C VAL A 108 3.80 48.41 -1.22
N LYS A 109 3.63 49.31 -0.25
CA LYS A 109 4.54 49.42 0.90
C LYS A 109 4.44 48.17 1.78
N PRO A 110 5.57 47.55 2.18
CA PRO A 110 5.58 46.46 3.14
C PRO A 110 4.99 46.85 4.50
N ILE A 111 4.30 45.90 5.13
CA ILE A 111 3.64 46.09 6.42
C ILE A 111 4.11 45.04 7.42
N VAL A 112 4.58 45.52 8.57
CA VAL A 112 4.87 44.72 9.76
C VAL A 112 3.66 44.80 10.68
N GLN A 113 2.85 43.75 10.70
CA GLN A 113 1.69 43.68 11.58
C GLN A 113 2.09 43.17 12.97
N PRO A 114 1.55 43.74 14.05
CA PRO A 114 1.82 43.25 15.40
C PRO A 114 1.26 41.84 15.59
N HIS A 115 1.96 41.04 16.40
CA HIS A 115 1.49 39.73 16.80
C HIS A 115 0.19 39.83 17.60
N ARG A 116 -0.77 38.93 17.34
CA ARG A 116 -2.01 38.84 18.11
C ARG A 116 -1.80 38.08 19.41
N ARG A 117 -2.41 38.53 20.50
CA ARG A 117 -2.33 37.83 21.79
C ARG A 117 -2.88 36.39 21.65
N ILE A 118 -2.05 35.42 21.99
CA ILE A 118 -2.43 34.00 22.04
C ILE A 118 -3.14 33.73 23.38
N PRO A 119 -4.36 33.15 23.38
CA PRO A 119 -5.02 32.75 24.61
C PRO A 119 -4.19 31.73 25.40
N PHE A 120 -4.14 31.88 26.72
CA PHE A 120 -3.26 31.08 27.58
C PHE A 120 -3.46 29.56 27.41
N HIS A 121 -4.72 29.12 27.31
CA HIS A 121 -5.06 27.71 27.23
C HIS A 121 -4.59 27.00 25.94
N VAL A 122 -4.37 27.74 24.83
CA VAL A 122 -3.87 27.15 23.57
C VAL A 122 -2.37 27.33 23.36
N ARG A 123 -1.67 28.06 24.23
CA ARG A 123 -0.25 28.42 24.01
C ARG A 123 0.65 27.20 23.77
N LYS A 124 0.50 26.16 24.59
CA LYS A 124 1.24 24.89 24.44
C LYS A 124 0.94 24.19 23.11
N GLN A 125 -0.30 24.27 22.64
CA GLN A 125 -0.71 23.68 21.35
C GLN A 125 -0.07 24.44 20.19
N VAL A 126 0.03 25.77 20.28
CA VAL A 126 0.70 26.60 19.27
C VAL A 126 2.19 26.28 19.21
N GLU A 127 2.87 26.22 20.36
CA GLU A 127 4.29 25.89 20.43
C GLU A 127 4.57 24.51 19.82
N ALA A 128 3.80 23.49 20.20
CA ALA A 128 3.95 22.14 19.66
C ALA A 128 3.68 22.05 18.14
N GLU A 129 2.71 22.80 17.63
CA GLU A 129 2.40 22.81 16.20
C GLU A 129 3.48 23.55 15.39
N LEU A 130 4.03 24.66 15.90
CA LEU A 130 5.16 25.35 15.27
C LEU A 130 6.40 24.46 15.20
N GLU A 131 6.74 23.77 16.29
CA GLU A 131 7.84 22.80 16.30
C GLU A 131 7.60 21.65 15.32
N ARG A 132 6.36 21.16 15.21
CA ARG A 132 6.00 20.12 14.26
C ARG A 132 6.18 20.60 12.81
N LEU A 133 5.75 21.81 12.49
CA LEU A 133 5.89 22.40 11.16
C LEU A 133 7.36 22.66 10.80
N GLU A 134 8.17 23.11 11.77
CA GLU A 134 9.63 23.29 11.61
C GLU A 134 10.33 21.94 11.38
N ARG A 135 10.03 20.90 12.18
CA ARG A 135 10.55 19.54 11.96
C ARG A 135 10.19 18.93 10.61
N LEU A 136 9.03 19.29 10.07
CA LEU A 136 8.56 18.83 8.76
C LEU A 136 9.11 19.66 7.59
N ASP A 137 10.00 20.62 7.86
CA ASP A 137 10.60 21.50 6.83
C ASP A 137 9.53 22.31 6.05
N ILE A 138 8.41 22.63 6.71
CA ILE A 138 7.32 23.44 6.13
C ILE A 138 7.57 24.93 6.40
N ILE A 139 8.10 25.25 7.57
CA ILE A 139 8.49 26.61 7.97
C ILE A 139 9.94 26.59 8.48
N ALA A 140 10.59 27.73 8.43
CA ALA A 140 11.93 27.92 8.96
C ALA A 140 12.01 29.20 9.80
N ARG A 141 12.92 29.22 10.76
CA ARG A 141 13.26 30.44 11.49
C ARG A 141 13.90 31.45 10.55
N VAL A 142 13.46 32.69 10.66
CA VAL A 142 14.05 33.82 9.94
C VAL A 142 14.86 34.66 10.93
N HIS A 143 16.10 34.96 10.57
CA HIS A 143 16.99 35.82 11.34
C HIS A 143 17.12 37.18 10.65
N GLY A 144 17.07 38.26 11.42
CA GLY A 144 17.17 39.63 10.92
C GLY A 144 15.82 40.28 10.55
N PRO A 145 15.86 41.53 10.08
CA PRO A 145 14.65 42.30 9.76
C PRO A 145 13.94 41.74 8.53
N THR A 146 12.62 41.62 8.61
CA THR A 146 11.77 41.25 7.47
C THR A 146 10.82 42.40 7.14
N PRO A 147 10.67 42.76 5.85
CA PRO A 147 9.80 43.87 5.46
C PRO A 147 8.31 43.54 5.63
N TRP A 148 7.96 42.25 5.58
CA TRP A 148 6.60 41.76 5.72
C TRP A 148 6.47 40.86 6.94
N VAL A 149 5.57 41.20 7.85
CA VAL A 149 5.21 40.36 8.99
C VAL A 149 3.70 40.27 9.08
N SER A 150 3.19 39.05 9.16
CA SER A 150 1.75 38.79 9.30
C SER A 150 1.49 38.00 10.58
N PRO A 151 0.44 38.33 11.34
CA PRO A 151 0.11 37.58 12.54
C PRO A 151 -0.43 36.20 12.18
N ILE A 152 -0.27 35.26 13.11
CA ILE A 152 -0.95 33.97 13.04
C ILE A 152 -2.36 34.07 13.61
N VAL A 153 -3.23 33.19 13.12
CA VAL A 153 -4.60 32.97 13.56
C VAL A 153 -4.73 31.49 13.94
N ILE A 154 -5.37 31.23 15.08
CA ILE A 154 -5.51 29.89 15.63
C ILE A 154 -6.96 29.45 15.42
N ALA A 155 -7.17 28.32 14.76
CA ALA A 155 -8.49 27.75 14.55
C ALA A 155 -8.56 26.32 15.10
N PRO A 156 -9.59 25.94 15.89
CA PRO A 156 -9.73 24.57 16.37
C PRO A 156 -10.02 23.60 15.22
N LYS A 157 -9.56 22.35 15.35
CA LYS A 157 -9.97 21.27 14.43
C LYS A 157 -11.29 20.65 14.92
N PRO A 158 -12.40 20.75 14.17
CA PRO A 158 -13.72 20.29 14.66
C PRO A 158 -13.78 18.80 15.00
N LYS A 159 -12.97 17.97 14.32
CA LYS A 159 -12.96 16.51 14.46
C LYS A 159 -11.83 15.99 15.37
N SER A 160 -10.97 16.87 15.88
CA SER A 160 -9.82 16.51 16.72
C SER A 160 -9.74 17.47 17.92
N PRO A 161 -10.51 17.20 18.99
CA PRO A 161 -10.48 18.03 20.19
C PRO A 161 -9.06 18.17 20.74
N GLY A 162 -8.63 19.40 21.04
CA GLY A 162 -7.28 19.70 21.51
C GLY A 162 -6.23 19.91 20.42
N GLU A 163 -6.58 19.70 19.14
CA GLU A 163 -5.73 20.09 18.02
C GLU A 163 -6.16 21.42 17.40
N ILE A 164 -5.17 22.17 16.90
CA ILE A 164 -5.37 23.48 16.26
C ILE A 164 -4.81 23.50 14.84
N ARG A 165 -5.24 24.51 14.08
CA ARG A 165 -4.61 24.95 12.83
C ARG A 165 -3.98 26.31 13.07
N ILE A 166 -2.74 26.46 12.61
CA ILE A 166 -2.06 27.75 12.51
C ILE A 166 -2.28 28.28 11.10
N CYS A 167 -2.96 29.42 10.99
CA CYS A 167 -3.20 30.12 9.73
C CYS A 167 -2.44 31.44 9.74
N VAL A 168 -1.91 31.90 8.61
CA VAL A 168 -1.31 33.23 8.49
C VAL A 168 -2.37 34.21 7.99
N ASP A 169 -2.47 35.39 8.61
CA ASP A 169 -3.36 36.47 8.17
C ASP A 169 -2.80 37.15 6.91
N MET A 170 -3.08 36.56 5.75
CA MET A 170 -2.55 36.99 4.45
C MET A 170 -3.28 38.20 3.84
N ARG A 171 -4.23 38.83 4.54
CA ARG A 171 -5.06 39.91 3.96
C ARG A 171 -4.23 41.09 3.45
N LEU A 172 -3.23 41.54 4.20
CA LEU A 172 -2.36 42.65 3.79
C LEU A 172 -1.30 42.21 2.76
N PRO A 173 -0.53 41.12 2.95
CA PRO A 173 0.40 40.64 1.93
C PRO A 173 -0.25 40.39 0.57
N ASN A 174 -1.48 39.85 0.56
CA ASN A 174 -2.20 39.57 -0.69
C ASN A 174 -2.53 40.81 -1.51
N GLN A 175 -2.49 42.02 -0.94
CA GLN A 175 -2.63 43.27 -1.71
C GLN A 175 -1.40 43.54 -2.58
N ALA A 176 -0.23 43.03 -2.19
CA ALA A 176 1.02 43.15 -2.94
C ALA A 176 1.24 41.97 -3.90
N ILE A 177 0.61 40.81 -3.68
CA ILE A 177 0.80 39.62 -4.53
C ILE A 177 0.02 39.76 -5.84
N GLN A 178 0.75 39.67 -6.96
CA GLN A 178 0.17 39.64 -8.30
C GLN A 178 -0.35 38.24 -8.61
N ARG A 179 -1.62 38.13 -9.04
CA ARG A 179 -2.22 36.85 -9.40
C ARG A 179 -1.76 36.42 -10.79
N GLU A 180 -1.12 35.25 -10.86
CA GLU A 180 -0.91 34.55 -12.12
C GLU A 180 -2.25 34.07 -12.68
N ARG A 181 -2.49 34.33 -13.96
CA ARG A 181 -3.67 33.83 -14.68
C ARG A 181 -3.21 32.66 -15.53
N HIS A 182 -3.82 31.50 -15.32
CA HIS A 182 -3.62 30.37 -16.22
C HIS A 182 -4.36 30.68 -17.53
N ASN A 183 -3.61 30.86 -18.62
CA ASN A 183 -4.22 31.04 -19.94
C ASN A 183 -4.76 29.68 -20.39
N SER A 184 -6.08 29.52 -20.40
CA SER A 184 -6.77 28.31 -20.91
C SER A 184 -6.74 28.17 -22.44
N ASN A 185 -5.77 28.80 -23.12
CA ASN A 185 -5.63 28.77 -24.58
C ASN A 185 -4.80 27.57 -25.06
N TYR A 186 -5.07 26.38 -24.54
CA TYR A 186 -4.70 25.13 -25.21
C TYR A 186 -5.99 24.54 -25.78
N ARG A 187 -6.27 24.88 -27.05
CA ARG A 187 -7.09 24.09 -27.97
C ARG A 187 -6.15 23.33 -28.88
#